data_AF-A0A9D6XBS9-F1
#
_entry.id   AF-A0A9D6XBS9-F1
#
_cell.length_a   1.000
_cell.length_b   1.000
_cell.length_c   1.000
_cell.angle_alpha   90.00
_cell.angle_beta   90.00
_cell.angle_gamma   90.00
#
_symmetry.space_group_name_H-M   'P 1'
#
loop_
_entity.id
_entity.type
_entity.pdbx_description
1 polymer ?
#
loop_
_entity_poly.entity_id
_entity_poly.type
_entity_poly.pdbx_seq_one_letter_code
_entity_poly.pdbx_strand_id
1 'polypeptide(L)'
;MAESGNIQMAVLGGIMKTLEKHPFLVRRLLRPLANAPVLGRRLPVFARAYMGATAFEIHDVDMEKGRIGIGGVEEIMAGSKIIELLHATLGEYVSEKEKNEALYRMGQKLCTWEVGQALEHGRWAPSSLTPLIMNSKILDQVQTDPVVADFFGQIVKTMSRLITDEGGWGHLDFDFSSMPLKVSLKNSQEARWLGPSKTPVCHFYAGIVAGYASTISNEPMKARETACKAMGAPCCVFTVERV
;
A
#
# COMPACT_ATOMS: atom_id res chain seq x y z
N MET A 1 -13.46 -15.45 20.51
CA MET A 1 -13.33 -14.54 19.34
C MET A 1 -11.89 -14.39 18.87
N ALA A 2 -10.89 -14.21 19.75
CA ALA A 2 -9.48 -14.15 19.33
C ALA A 2 -8.96 -15.46 18.71
N GLU A 3 -9.28 -16.61 19.33
CA GLU A 3 -8.82 -17.93 18.88
C GLU A 3 -9.37 -18.32 17.50
N SER A 4 -10.64 -18.00 17.22
CA SER A 4 -11.25 -18.22 15.89
C SER A 4 -10.64 -17.34 14.80
N GLY A 5 -10.22 -16.11 15.14
CA GLY A 5 -9.54 -15.20 14.21
C GLY A 5 -8.15 -15.71 13.83
N ASN A 6 -7.38 -16.18 14.81
CA ASN A 6 -6.04 -16.74 14.57
C ASN A 6 -6.09 -18.00 13.69
N ILE A 7 -7.08 -18.89 13.89
CA ILE A 7 -7.28 -20.05 13.02
C ILE A 7 -7.60 -19.62 11.59
N GLN A 8 -8.48 -18.63 11.40
CA GLN A 8 -8.80 -18.10 10.07
C GLN A 8 -7.55 -17.50 9.40
N MET A 9 -6.78 -16.68 10.10
CA MET A 9 -5.54 -16.09 9.59
C MET A 9 -4.51 -17.16 9.23
N ALA A 10 -4.33 -18.19 10.07
CA ALA A 10 -3.42 -19.29 9.79
C ALA A 10 -3.80 -20.07 8.53
N VAL A 11 -5.10 -20.38 8.37
CA VAL A 11 -5.61 -21.09 7.18
C VAL A 11 -5.43 -20.24 5.93
N LEU A 12 -5.84 -18.97 5.96
CA LEU A 12 -5.70 -18.06 4.82
C LEU A 12 -4.22 -17.82 4.47
N GLY A 13 -3.39 -17.56 5.47
CA GLY A 13 -1.94 -17.40 5.29
C GLY A 13 -1.27 -18.66 4.74
N GLY A 14 -1.73 -19.84 5.14
CA GLY A 14 -1.27 -21.12 4.58
C GLY A 14 -1.65 -21.31 3.10
N ILE A 15 -2.87 -20.93 2.72
CA ILE A 15 -3.32 -20.94 1.31
C ILE A 15 -2.46 -19.97 0.49
N MET A 16 -2.28 -18.75 0.96
CA MET A 16 -1.52 -17.70 0.28
C MET A 16 -0.05 -18.14 0.04
N LYS A 17 0.63 -18.68 1.05
CA LYS A 17 1.97 -19.28 0.90
C LYS A 17 2.02 -20.45 -0.07
N THR A 18 1.00 -21.29 -0.08
CA THR A 18 0.93 -22.42 -0.99
C THR A 18 0.84 -21.92 -2.43
N LEU A 19 0.00 -20.92 -2.70
CA LEU A 19 -0.09 -20.31 -4.02
C LEU A 19 1.23 -19.68 -4.47
N GLU A 20 1.95 -18.97 -3.59
CA GLU A 20 3.26 -18.41 -3.89
C GLU A 20 4.30 -19.48 -4.28
N LYS A 21 4.27 -20.65 -3.63
CA LYS A 21 5.17 -21.78 -3.92
C LYS A 21 4.83 -22.51 -5.22
N HIS A 22 3.65 -22.28 -5.81
CA HIS A 22 3.20 -22.94 -7.03
C HIS A 22 2.91 -21.94 -8.17
N PRO A 23 3.93 -21.19 -8.65
CA PRO A 23 3.73 -20.15 -9.66
C PRO A 23 3.21 -20.67 -11.00
N PHE A 24 3.50 -21.94 -11.34
CA PHE A 24 2.96 -22.57 -12.55
C PHE A 24 1.43 -22.72 -12.46
N LEU A 25 0.91 -23.22 -11.33
CA LEU A 25 -0.52 -23.35 -11.05
C LEU A 25 -1.20 -21.97 -11.10
N VAL A 26 -0.62 -20.98 -10.42
CA VAL A 26 -1.14 -19.61 -10.40
C VAL A 26 -1.21 -19.04 -11.81
N ARG A 27 -0.10 -19.10 -12.56
CA ARG A 27 -0.01 -18.45 -13.87
C ARG A 27 -0.84 -19.15 -14.96
N ARG A 28 -0.91 -20.48 -14.95
CA ARG A 28 -1.54 -21.26 -16.03
C ARG A 28 -3.00 -21.59 -15.79
N LEU A 29 -3.43 -21.67 -14.53
CA LEU A 29 -4.79 -22.08 -14.19
C LEU A 29 -5.55 -20.97 -13.47
N LEU A 30 -5.01 -20.42 -12.38
CA LEU A 30 -5.76 -19.47 -11.56
C LEU A 30 -5.90 -18.09 -12.21
N ARG A 31 -4.84 -17.56 -12.83
CA ARG A 31 -4.89 -16.23 -13.46
C ARG A 31 -5.92 -16.16 -14.60
N PRO A 32 -5.98 -17.13 -15.54
CA PRO A 32 -7.06 -17.16 -16.53
C PRO A 32 -8.46 -17.20 -15.91
N LEU A 33 -8.66 -17.98 -14.85
CA LEU A 33 -9.94 -18.04 -14.13
C LEU A 33 -10.28 -16.69 -13.48
N ALA A 34 -9.32 -16.06 -12.79
CA ALA A 34 -9.50 -14.76 -12.14
C ALA A 34 -9.86 -13.62 -13.11
N ASN A 35 -9.49 -13.78 -14.39
CA ASN A 35 -9.76 -12.82 -15.46
C ASN A 35 -10.89 -13.25 -16.39
N ALA A 36 -11.57 -14.37 -16.11
CA ALA A 36 -12.74 -14.77 -16.87
C ALA A 36 -13.88 -13.73 -16.70
N PRO A 37 -14.57 -13.30 -17.77
CA PRO A 37 -15.45 -12.12 -17.74
C PRO A 37 -16.52 -12.09 -16.63
N VAL A 38 -17.09 -13.25 -16.29
CA VAL A 38 -18.13 -13.35 -15.25
C VAL A 38 -17.52 -13.45 -13.85
N LEU A 39 -16.44 -14.21 -13.71
CA LEU A 39 -15.82 -14.49 -12.42
C LEU A 39 -15.02 -13.27 -11.92
N GLY A 40 -14.21 -12.66 -12.77
CA GLY A 40 -13.36 -11.52 -12.40
C GLY A 40 -14.14 -10.30 -11.93
N ARG A 41 -15.38 -10.11 -12.40
CA ARG A 41 -16.27 -9.01 -11.95
C ARG A 41 -16.85 -9.23 -10.55
N ARG A 42 -16.89 -10.48 -10.09
CA ARG A 42 -17.48 -10.85 -8.79
C ARG A 42 -16.43 -11.10 -7.71
N LEU A 43 -15.21 -11.43 -8.10
CA LEU A 43 -14.13 -11.70 -7.16
C LEU A 43 -13.59 -10.40 -6.54
N PRO A 44 -13.34 -10.39 -5.21
CA PRO A 44 -12.62 -9.30 -4.56
C PRO A 44 -11.19 -9.12 -5.11
N VAL A 45 -10.65 -7.91 -5.00
CA VAL A 45 -9.30 -7.54 -5.48
C VAL A 45 -8.24 -8.51 -4.94
N PHE A 46 -8.21 -8.75 -3.63
CA PHE A 46 -7.20 -9.64 -3.06
C PHE A 46 -7.32 -11.07 -3.57
N ALA A 47 -8.54 -11.58 -3.76
CA ALA A 47 -8.73 -12.92 -4.32
C ALA A 47 -8.14 -13.02 -5.74
N ARG A 48 -8.43 -12.04 -6.61
CA ARG A 48 -7.85 -11.99 -7.96
C ARG A 48 -6.34 -11.85 -7.92
N ALA A 49 -5.81 -11.04 -7.01
CA ALA A 49 -4.39 -10.82 -6.85
C ALA A 49 -3.63 -12.11 -6.44
N TYR A 50 -4.15 -12.88 -5.47
CA TYR A 50 -3.56 -14.17 -5.09
C TYR A 50 -3.72 -15.24 -6.18
N MET A 51 -4.75 -15.12 -7.01
CA MET A 51 -4.89 -15.93 -8.23
C MET A 51 -3.94 -15.47 -9.36
N GLY A 52 -3.11 -14.45 -9.14
CA GLY A 52 -2.06 -14.02 -10.05
C GLY A 52 -2.46 -12.91 -11.02
N ALA A 53 -3.63 -12.27 -10.82
CA ALA A 53 -3.99 -11.10 -11.59
C ALA A 53 -3.06 -9.92 -11.25
N THR A 54 -2.75 -9.12 -12.27
CA THR A 54 -2.04 -7.83 -12.11
C THR A 54 -3.03 -6.71 -11.81
N ALA A 55 -2.54 -5.58 -11.30
CA ALA A 55 -3.29 -4.35 -11.14
C ALA A 55 -4.00 -4.00 -12.44
N PHE A 56 -3.31 -3.99 -13.59
CA PHE A 56 -3.90 -3.70 -14.90
C PHE A 56 -5.08 -4.62 -15.29
N GLU A 57 -5.06 -5.88 -14.86
CA GLU A 57 -6.17 -6.80 -15.10
C GLU A 57 -7.32 -6.60 -14.12
N ILE A 58 -7.01 -6.10 -12.92
CA ILE A 58 -7.98 -5.87 -11.85
C ILE A 58 -8.79 -4.60 -12.09
N HIS A 59 -8.18 -3.56 -12.65
CA HIS A 59 -8.83 -2.28 -12.92
C HIS A 59 -10.13 -2.44 -13.70
N ASP A 60 -11.15 -1.68 -13.29
CA ASP A 60 -12.34 -1.44 -14.08
C ASP A 60 -12.18 -0.14 -14.87
N VAL A 61 -12.31 -0.24 -16.19
CA VAL A 61 -12.21 0.90 -17.12
C VAL A 61 -13.56 1.10 -17.81
N ASP A 62 -14.16 2.26 -17.58
CA ASP A 62 -15.39 2.70 -18.24
C ASP A 62 -15.03 3.85 -19.19
N MET A 63 -14.86 3.51 -20.47
CA MET A 63 -14.44 4.48 -21.50
C MET A 63 -15.53 5.49 -21.84
N GLU A 64 -16.81 5.13 -21.69
CA GLU A 64 -17.93 6.05 -21.96
C GLU A 64 -17.97 7.17 -20.92
N LYS A 65 -17.62 6.85 -19.66
CA LYS A 65 -17.56 7.83 -18.57
C LYS A 65 -16.16 8.38 -18.30
N GLY A 66 -15.13 7.91 -19.00
CA GLY A 66 -13.74 8.33 -18.79
C GLY A 66 -13.20 7.96 -17.40
N ARG A 67 -13.64 6.82 -16.84
CA ARG A 67 -13.31 6.40 -15.48
C ARG A 67 -12.36 5.19 -15.49
N ILE A 68 -11.36 5.23 -14.62
CA ILE A 68 -10.52 4.08 -14.24
C ILE A 68 -10.69 3.91 -12.73
N GLY A 69 -10.78 2.67 -12.25
CA GLY A 69 -10.81 2.41 -10.82
C GLY A 69 -10.35 1.01 -10.45
N ILE A 70 -10.10 0.83 -9.15
CA ILE A 70 -9.75 -0.46 -8.56
C ILE A 70 -10.41 -0.60 -7.20
N GLY A 71 -11.23 -1.64 -7.05
CA GLY A 71 -11.84 -1.97 -5.77
C GLY A 71 -12.67 -0.84 -5.13
N GLY A 72 -13.30 0.01 -5.95
CA GLY A 72 -14.11 1.14 -5.49
C GLY A 72 -13.36 2.46 -5.35
N VAL A 73 -12.04 2.46 -5.52
CA VAL A 73 -11.21 3.68 -5.57
C VAL A 73 -11.14 4.16 -7.02
N GLU A 74 -11.35 5.46 -7.24
CA GLU A 74 -11.15 6.09 -8.54
C GLU A 74 -9.68 6.44 -8.73
N GLU A 75 -9.16 6.13 -9.91
CA GLU A 75 -7.76 6.34 -10.23
C GLU A 75 -7.60 7.03 -11.59
N ILE A 76 -6.41 7.60 -11.77
CA ILE A 76 -5.95 8.10 -13.06
C ILE A 76 -4.54 7.59 -13.32
N MET A 77 -4.22 7.34 -14.58
CA MET A 77 -2.83 7.11 -14.98
C MET A 77 -2.15 8.47 -15.14
N ALA A 78 -1.22 8.79 -14.26
CA ALA A 78 -0.43 10.02 -14.32
C ALA A 78 1.05 9.72 -14.61
N GLY A 79 1.68 10.54 -15.44
CA GLY A 79 3.12 10.45 -15.66
C GLY A 79 3.90 10.83 -14.40
N SER A 80 4.92 10.05 -14.03
CA SER A 80 5.66 10.25 -12.77
C SER A 80 6.32 11.63 -12.61
N LYS A 81 6.51 12.37 -13.72
CA LYS A 81 7.01 13.76 -13.70
C LYS A 81 6.13 14.69 -12.88
N ILE A 82 4.85 14.36 -12.69
CA ILE A 82 3.93 15.13 -11.84
C ILE A 82 4.46 15.29 -10.42
N ILE A 83 5.24 14.33 -9.92
CA ILE A 83 5.85 14.41 -8.59
C ILE A 83 6.87 15.55 -8.50
N GLU A 84 7.74 15.70 -9.51
CA GLU A 84 8.67 16.82 -9.57
C GLU A 84 7.94 18.15 -9.71
N LEU A 85 6.94 18.20 -10.59
CA LEU A 85 6.16 19.42 -10.82
C LEU A 85 5.41 19.84 -9.56
N LEU A 86 4.85 18.90 -8.81
CA LEU A 86 4.20 19.18 -7.53
C LEU A 86 5.16 19.86 -6.56
N HIS A 87 6.39 19.36 -6.45
CA HIS A 87 7.43 19.96 -5.62
C HIS A 87 7.88 21.34 -6.11
N ALA A 88 8.21 21.44 -7.40
CA ALA A 88 8.74 22.66 -7.99
C ALA A 88 7.70 23.79 -7.95
N THR A 89 6.47 23.51 -8.39
CA THR A 89 5.39 24.49 -8.41
C THR A 89 5.00 24.93 -7.01
N LEU A 90 4.88 24.03 -6.03
CA LEU A 90 4.64 24.48 -4.64
C LEU A 90 5.79 25.33 -4.11
N GLY A 91 7.03 24.96 -4.40
CA GLY A 91 8.23 25.70 -3.99
C GLY A 91 8.35 27.12 -4.57
N GLU A 92 7.62 27.45 -5.64
CA GLU A 92 7.55 28.81 -6.19
C GLU A 92 6.72 29.76 -5.31
N TYR A 93 5.77 29.23 -4.52
CA TYR A 93 4.78 30.03 -3.80
C TYR A 93 4.92 30.01 -2.28
N VAL A 94 5.57 28.99 -1.72
CA VAL A 94 5.70 28.83 -0.27
C VAL A 94 7.14 28.50 0.14
N SER A 95 7.45 28.69 1.42
CA SER A 95 8.76 28.28 1.94
C SER A 95 8.97 26.76 1.83
N GLU A 96 10.23 26.33 1.82
CA GLU A 96 10.61 24.91 1.79
C GLU A 96 9.92 24.09 2.90
N LYS A 97 9.84 24.67 4.10
CA LYS A 97 9.15 24.05 5.25
C LYS A 97 7.66 23.86 5.00
N GLU A 98 6.98 24.90 4.51
CA GLU A 98 5.54 24.85 4.21
C GLU A 98 5.23 23.89 3.07
N LYS A 99 6.07 23.86 2.03
CA LYS A 99 5.99 22.89 0.93
C LYS A 99 6.07 21.46 1.46
N ASN A 100 7.08 21.15 2.27
CA ASN A 100 7.29 19.79 2.80
C ASN A 100 6.13 19.35 3.70
N GLU A 101 5.60 20.27 4.51
CA GLU A 101 4.41 20.01 5.33
C GLU A 101 3.16 19.80 4.48
N ALA A 102 2.96 20.60 3.43
CA ALA A 102 1.83 20.44 2.51
C ALA A 102 1.87 19.09 1.78
N LEU A 103 3.04 18.68 1.28
CA LEU A 103 3.25 17.38 0.64
C LEU A 103 2.97 16.22 1.60
N TYR A 104 3.48 16.29 2.83
CA TYR A 104 3.21 15.29 3.85
C TYR A 104 1.71 15.17 4.14
N ARG A 105 1.03 16.30 4.37
CA ARG A 105 -0.42 16.31 4.63
C ARG A 105 -1.22 15.81 3.44
N MET A 106 -0.79 16.13 2.21
CA MET A 106 -1.44 15.64 0.99
C MET A 106 -1.35 14.12 0.90
N GLY A 107 -0.16 13.53 1.11
CA GLY A 107 0.04 12.08 1.11
C GLY A 107 -0.78 11.38 2.19
N GLN A 108 -0.82 11.96 3.40
CA GLN A 108 -1.61 11.42 4.50
C GLN A 108 -3.11 11.40 4.19
N LYS A 109 -3.64 12.53 3.69
CA LYS A 109 -5.07 12.65 3.31
C LYS A 109 -5.44 11.72 2.17
N LEU A 110 -4.62 11.67 1.12
CA LEU A 110 -4.81 10.79 -0.03
C LEU A 110 -4.94 9.34 0.45
N CYS A 111 -3.94 8.85 1.17
CA CYS A 111 -3.92 7.46 1.60
C CYS A 111 -5.05 7.15 2.60
N THR A 112 -5.41 8.08 3.49
CA THR A 112 -6.53 7.88 4.42
C THR A 112 -7.84 7.71 3.66
N TRP A 113 -8.05 8.53 2.64
CA TRP A 113 -9.23 8.45 1.78
C TRP A 113 -9.24 7.16 0.96
N GLU A 114 -8.14 6.82 0.26
CA GLU A 114 -8.06 5.62 -0.58
C GLU A 114 -8.32 4.35 0.22
N VAL A 115 -7.65 4.21 1.38
CA VAL A 115 -7.86 3.06 2.26
C VAL A 115 -9.31 3.04 2.76
N GLY A 116 -9.85 4.17 3.22
CA GLY A 116 -11.26 4.26 3.63
C GLY A 116 -12.24 3.79 2.55
N GLN A 117 -12.10 4.29 1.32
CA GLN A 117 -12.96 3.90 0.19
C GLN A 117 -12.79 2.43 -0.20
N ALA A 118 -11.56 1.91 -0.19
CA ALA A 118 -11.27 0.51 -0.48
C ALA A 118 -12.03 -0.45 0.46
N LEU A 119 -12.26 -0.03 1.70
CA LEU A 119 -12.86 -0.84 2.75
C LEU A 119 -14.38 -0.74 2.80
N GLU A 120 -14.93 0.46 2.62
CA GLU A 120 -16.38 0.71 2.70
C GLU A 120 -17.17 -0.10 1.67
N HIS A 121 -16.57 -0.38 0.51
CA HIS A 121 -17.27 -1.03 -0.60
C HIS A 121 -17.11 -2.55 -0.66
N GLY A 122 -16.37 -3.18 0.27
CA GLY A 122 -16.21 -4.65 0.33
C GLY A 122 -15.61 -5.29 -0.93
N ARG A 123 -15.01 -4.47 -1.81
CA ARG A 123 -14.46 -4.91 -3.10
C ARG A 123 -13.03 -5.40 -2.98
N TRP A 124 -12.30 -4.93 -1.96
CA TRP A 124 -10.92 -5.36 -1.72
C TRP A 124 -10.84 -6.72 -1.03
N ALA A 125 -11.60 -6.87 0.05
CA ALA A 125 -11.82 -8.10 0.78
C ALA A 125 -13.31 -8.23 1.14
N PRO A 126 -13.82 -9.46 1.33
CA PRO A 126 -15.12 -9.67 1.95
C PRO A 126 -15.21 -8.95 3.30
N SER A 127 -16.37 -8.36 3.62
CA SER A 127 -16.58 -7.61 4.87
C SER A 127 -16.29 -8.42 6.14
N SER A 128 -16.43 -9.75 6.07
CA SER A 128 -16.08 -10.66 7.17
C SER A 128 -14.58 -10.70 7.49
N LEU A 129 -13.71 -10.33 6.54
CA LEU A 129 -12.25 -10.31 6.73
C LEU A 129 -11.72 -8.91 7.10
N THR A 130 -12.50 -7.85 6.92
CA THR A 130 -12.09 -6.47 7.25
C THR A 130 -11.59 -6.33 8.69
N PRO A 131 -12.23 -6.89 9.74
CA PRO A 131 -11.75 -6.79 11.11
C PRO A 131 -10.40 -7.49 11.37
N LEU A 132 -10.00 -8.44 10.50
CA LEU A 132 -8.71 -9.13 10.59
C LEU A 132 -7.57 -8.27 10.02
N ILE A 133 -7.90 -7.34 9.12
CA ILE A 133 -6.94 -6.45 8.46
C ILE A 133 -6.84 -5.13 9.21
N MET A 134 -7.95 -4.67 9.80
CA MET A 134 -8.01 -3.41 10.54
C MET A 134 -8.58 -3.59 11.92
N ASN A 135 -7.75 -3.27 12.90
CA ASN A 135 -8.19 -3.13 14.26
C ASN A 135 -7.15 -2.31 15.03
N SER A 136 -7.57 -1.68 16.13
CA SER A 136 -6.68 -0.82 16.91
C SER A 136 -5.47 -1.53 17.50
N LYS A 137 -5.54 -2.86 17.61
CA LYS A 137 -4.47 -3.69 18.17
C LYS A 137 -3.60 -4.31 17.09
N ILE A 138 -3.84 -4.04 15.80
CA ILE A 138 -3.20 -4.79 14.72
C ILE A 138 -1.68 -4.61 14.76
N LEU A 139 -1.18 -3.39 15.02
CA LEU A 139 0.25 -3.15 15.09
C LEU A 139 0.89 -3.88 16.28
N ASP A 140 0.23 -3.89 17.44
CA ASP A 140 0.73 -4.61 18.62
C ASP A 140 0.65 -6.14 18.41
N GLN A 141 -0.40 -6.63 17.75
CA GLN A 141 -0.60 -8.05 17.45
C GLN A 141 0.42 -8.55 16.44
N VAL A 142 0.66 -7.80 15.37
CA VAL A 142 1.68 -8.13 14.36
C VAL A 142 3.08 -8.17 14.99
N GLN A 143 3.33 -7.40 16.06
CA GLN A 143 4.60 -7.45 16.79
C GLN A 143 4.72 -8.64 17.76
N THR A 144 3.60 -9.16 18.27
CA THR A 144 3.61 -10.13 19.38
C THR A 144 3.15 -11.53 18.98
N ASP A 145 2.41 -11.67 17.88
CA ASP A 145 1.87 -12.93 17.39
C ASP A 145 2.45 -13.25 15.99
N PRO A 146 3.31 -14.27 15.87
CA PRO A 146 3.91 -14.66 14.59
C PRO A 146 2.89 -15.04 13.50
N VAL A 147 1.71 -15.55 13.87
CA VAL A 147 0.66 -15.92 12.91
C VAL A 147 0.04 -14.66 12.31
N VAL A 148 -0.27 -13.68 13.16
CA VAL A 148 -0.80 -12.38 12.72
C VAL A 148 0.26 -11.65 11.89
N ALA A 149 1.52 -11.66 12.34
CA ALA A 149 2.64 -11.05 11.64
C ALA A 149 2.79 -11.58 10.21
N ASP A 150 2.75 -12.90 10.07
CA ASP A 150 2.90 -13.58 8.79
C ASP A 150 1.70 -13.35 7.85
N PHE A 151 0.48 -13.44 8.37
CA PHE A 151 -0.72 -13.15 7.58
C PHE A 151 -0.73 -11.70 7.09
N PHE A 152 -0.48 -10.75 7.99
CA PHE A 152 -0.48 -9.33 7.67
C PHE A 152 0.65 -8.96 6.71
N GLY A 153 1.85 -9.53 6.90
CA GLY A 153 2.97 -9.36 5.98
C GLY A 153 2.64 -9.79 4.55
N GLN A 154 1.91 -10.89 4.37
CA GLN A 154 1.46 -11.33 3.05
C GLN A 154 0.42 -10.39 2.41
N ILE A 155 -0.52 -9.88 3.21
CA ILE A 155 -1.51 -8.87 2.75
C ILE A 155 -0.80 -7.60 2.29
N VAL A 156 0.10 -7.06 3.11
CA VAL A 156 0.85 -5.84 2.82
C VAL A 156 1.76 -6.03 1.60
N LYS A 157 2.42 -7.18 1.47
CA LYS A 157 3.21 -7.53 0.28
C LYS A 157 2.36 -7.52 -0.99
N THR A 158 1.16 -8.10 -0.93
CA THR A 158 0.24 -8.13 -2.08
C THR A 158 -0.30 -6.74 -2.40
N MET A 159 -0.64 -5.94 -1.40
CA MET A 159 -1.05 -4.55 -1.56
C MET A 159 0.07 -3.71 -2.19
N SER A 160 1.30 -3.83 -1.68
CA SER A 160 2.49 -3.15 -2.20
C SER A 160 2.75 -3.51 -3.67
N ARG A 161 2.62 -4.79 -4.03
CA ARG A 161 2.71 -5.21 -5.44
C ARG A 161 1.68 -4.50 -6.32
N LEU A 162 0.41 -4.51 -5.93
CA LEU A 162 -0.67 -3.99 -6.77
C LEU A 162 -0.65 -2.47 -6.89
N ILE A 163 -0.55 -1.78 -5.74
CA ILE A 163 -0.70 -0.33 -5.69
C ILE A 163 0.61 0.37 -5.99
N THR A 164 1.72 -0.07 -5.38
CA THR A 164 2.98 0.65 -5.51
C THR A 164 3.87 0.13 -6.63
N ASP A 165 4.11 -1.18 -6.72
CA ASP A 165 5.03 -1.73 -7.74
C ASP A 165 4.43 -1.58 -9.14
N GLU A 166 3.23 -2.14 -9.32
CA GLU A 166 2.54 -2.17 -10.62
C GLU A 166 1.92 -0.80 -10.98
N GLY A 167 1.60 0.02 -9.98
CA GLY A 167 1.19 1.42 -10.17
C GLY A 167 2.35 2.38 -10.44
N GLY A 168 3.61 1.93 -10.33
CA GLY A 168 4.79 2.73 -10.68
C GLY A 168 5.26 3.71 -9.60
N TRP A 169 4.77 3.58 -8.37
CA TRP A 169 5.18 4.39 -7.21
C TRP A 169 6.47 3.89 -6.54
N GLY A 170 6.95 2.70 -6.88
CA GLY A 170 8.10 2.07 -6.24
C GLY A 170 7.68 0.92 -5.34
N HIS A 171 8.58 0.40 -4.52
CA HIS A 171 8.33 -0.79 -3.71
C HIS A 171 8.38 -0.47 -2.22
N LEU A 172 7.21 -0.52 -1.57
CA LEU A 172 7.10 -0.39 -0.12
C LEU A 172 7.22 -1.76 0.55
N ASP A 173 8.07 -1.83 1.57
CA ASP A 173 8.24 -3.01 2.41
C ASP A 173 8.20 -2.61 3.89
N PHE A 174 7.41 -3.34 4.67
CA PHE A 174 7.09 -3.01 6.05
C PHE A 174 7.75 -4.03 6.99
N ASP A 175 8.69 -3.56 7.80
CA ASP A 175 9.34 -4.36 8.84
C ASP A 175 8.60 -4.20 10.16
N PHE A 176 7.59 -5.04 10.35
CA PHE A 176 6.80 -5.07 11.58
C PHE A 176 7.55 -5.64 12.79
N SER A 177 8.72 -6.25 12.59
CA SER A 177 9.56 -6.71 13.70
C SER A 177 10.37 -5.59 14.34
N SER A 178 10.50 -4.45 13.65
CA SER A 178 11.19 -3.27 14.15
C SER A 178 10.32 -2.42 15.08
N MET A 179 10.95 -1.86 16.11
CA MET A 179 10.38 -0.87 17.02
C MET A 179 11.30 0.38 17.07
N PRO A 180 10.85 1.55 16.59
CA PRO A 180 9.58 1.82 15.90
C PRO A 180 9.45 1.04 14.58
N LEU A 181 8.21 0.92 14.07
CA LEU A 181 7.91 0.29 12.77
C LEU A 181 8.76 0.96 11.69
N LYS A 182 9.48 0.16 10.92
CA LYS A 182 10.28 0.64 9.79
C LYS A 182 9.60 0.29 8.48
N VAL A 183 9.60 1.24 7.55
CA VAL A 183 9.10 1.05 6.20
C VAL A 183 10.20 1.46 5.23
N SER A 184 10.57 0.57 4.32
CA SER A 184 11.55 0.88 3.27
C SER A 184 10.83 1.13 1.96
N LEU A 185 11.34 2.09 1.18
CA LEU A 185 10.86 2.41 -0.16
C LEU A 185 12.02 2.33 -1.15
N LYS A 186 11.97 1.32 -2.02
CA LYS A 186 12.89 1.20 -3.16
C LYS A 186 12.28 1.88 -4.39
N ASN A 187 13.12 2.45 -5.24
CA ASN A 187 12.70 3.12 -6.48
C ASN A 187 11.71 4.28 -6.26
N SER A 188 11.89 5.06 -5.18
CA SER A 188 11.08 6.25 -4.90
C SER A 188 11.08 7.23 -6.07
N GLN A 189 9.89 7.64 -6.51
CA GLN A 189 9.73 8.64 -7.56
C GLN A 189 10.22 10.03 -7.09
N GLU A 190 9.93 10.43 -5.85
CA GLU A 190 10.38 11.70 -5.27
C GLU A 190 11.92 11.76 -5.26
N ALA A 191 12.58 10.75 -4.69
CA ALA A 191 14.04 10.74 -4.64
C ALA A 191 14.70 10.67 -6.03
N ARG A 192 14.06 9.99 -6.99
CA ARG A 192 14.57 9.90 -8.36
C ARG A 192 14.49 11.24 -9.10
N TRP A 193 13.34 11.90 -9.04
CA TRP A 193 13.09 13.13 -9.81
C TRP A 193 13.76 14.36 -9.18
N LEU A 194 13.80 14.45 -7.85
CA LEU A 194 14.42 15.58 -7.16
C LEU A 194 15.95 15.50 -7.16
N GLY A 195 16.52 14.31 -7.40
CA GLY A 195 17.95 14.11 -7.52
C GLY A 195 18.69 14.25 -6.18
N PRO A 196 20.03 14.44 -6.20
CA PRO A 196 20.84 14.50 -5.00
C PRO A 196 20.44 15.63 -4.04
N SER A 197 20.35 15.33 -2.74
CA SER A 197 19.97 16.28 -1.69
C SER A 197 20.78 16.08 -0.41
N LYS A 198 20.90 17.14 0.39
CA LYS A 198 21.52 17.10 1.73
C LYS A 198 20.55 16.62 2.82
N THR A 199 19.26 16.65 2.54
CA THR A 199 18.18 16.28 3.47
C THR A 199 17.22 15.29 2.82
N PRO A 200 16.42 14.56 3.62
CA PRO A 200 15.37 13.71 3.07
C PRO A 200 14.37 14.54 2.24
N VAL A 201 13.81 13.95 1.19
CA VAL A 201 12.95 14.66 0.22
C VAL A 201 11.62 13.97 -0.05
N CYS A 202 11.41 12.75 0.46
CA CYS A 202 10.22 11.95 0.18
C CYS A 202 9.07 12.31 1.13
N HIS A 203 8.71 13.59 1.18
CA HIS A 203 7.71 14.10 2.11
C HIS A 203 6.31 13.61 1.78
N PHE A 204 5.98 13.47 0.49
CA PHE A 204 4.70 12.93 0.06
C PHE A 204 4.58 11.45 0.45
N TYR A 205 5.63 10.63 0.23
CA TYR A 205 5.64 9.23 0.68
C TYR A 205 5.61 9.09 2.21
N ALA A 206 6.29 9.95 2.96
CA ALA A 206 6.18 9.95 4.42
C ALA A 206 4.71 10.17 4.86
N GLY A 207 4.00 11.08 4.18
CA GLY A 207 2.56 11.27 4.34
C GLY A 207 1.76 10.00 4.07
N ILE A 208 2.00 9.35 2.92
CA ILE A 208 1.34 8.09 2.53
C ILE A 208 1.55 7.01 3.59
N VAL A 209 2.78 6.80 4.05
CA VAL A 209 3.10 5.80 5.07
C VAL A 209 2.37 6.09 6.38
N ALA A 210 2.31 7.36 6.79
CA ALA A 210 1.56 7.77 7.98
C ALA A 210 0.05 7.54 7.81
N GLY A 211 -0.50 7.80 6.63
CA GLY A 211 -1.90 7.53 6.29
C GLY A 211 -2.24 6.05 6.41
N TYR A 212 -1.45 5.17 5.75
CA TYR A 212 -1.64 3.72 5.85
C TYR A 212 -1.61 3.24 7.29
N ALA A 213 -0.55 3.61 8.02
CA ALA A 213 -0.40 3.20 9.40
C ALA A 213 -1.58 3.66 10.25
N SER A 214 -1.98 4.93 10.12
CA SER A 214 -3.06 5.49 10.95
C SER A 214 -4.41 4.86 10.66
N THR A 215 -4.73 4.63 9.38
CA THR A 215 -6.02 4.05 9.01
C THR A 215 -6.09 2.59 9.42
N ILE A 216 -5.04 1.79 9.15
CA ILE A 216 -5.04 0.36 9.47
C ILE A 216 -5.05 0.14 10.99
N SER A 217 -4.25 0.91 11.74
CA SER A 217 -4.21 0.84 13.19
C SER A 217 -5.34 1.59 13.87
N ASN A 218 -6.21 2.28 13.14
CA ASN A 218 -7.26 3.14 13.70
C ASN A 218 -6.76 4.05 14.85
N GLU A 219 -5.52 4.54 14.73
CA GLU A 219 -4.83 5.39 15.72
C GLU A 219 -4.04 6.47 14.98
N PRO A 220 -3.85 7.67 15.55
CA PRO A 220 -3.00 8.68 14.93
C PRO A 220 -1.52 8.23 14.91
N MET A 221 -0.98 8.04 13.70
CA MET A 221 0.42 7.69 13.47
C MET A 221 1.13 8.81 12.70
N LYS A 222 2.43 8.98 12.97
CA LYS A 222 3.33 9.84 12.19
C LYS A 222 4.46 9.02 11.60
N ALA A 223 4.90 9.39 10.41
CA ALA A 223 6.04 8.79 9.75
C ALA A 223 7.12 9.84 9.47
N ARG A 224 8.38 9.46 9.62
CA ARG A 224 9.54 10.33 9.37
C ARG A 224 10.55 9.59 8.51
N GLU A 225 11.00 10.22 7.42
CA GLU A 225 12.10 9.70 6.60
C GLU A 225 13.42 9.84 7.39
N THR A 226 14.08 8.73 7.67
CA THR A 226 15.34 8.67 8.43
C THR A 226 16.56 8.36 7.55
N ALA A 227 16.33 7.82 6.36
CA ALA A 227 17.34 7.69 5.31
C ALA A 227 16.67 7.91 3.96
N CYS A 228 17.38 8.54 3.00
CA CYS A 228 16.82 8.87 1.70
C CYS A 228 17.78 8.49 0.58
N LYS A 229 17.23 7.93 -0.51
CA LYS A 229 18.02 7.63 -1.72
C LYS A 229 18.67 8.88 -2.31
N ALA A 230 17.98 10.02 -2.26
CA ALA A 230 18.49 11.32 -2.71
C ALA A 230 19.72 11.77 -1.90
N MET A 231 19.85 11.33 -0.64
CA MET A 231 21.02 11.59 0.21
C MET A 231 22.16 10.57 0.01
N GLY A 232 22.01 9.64 -0.94
CA GLY A 232 22.98 8.58 -1.19
C GLY A 232 22.73 7.28 -0.43
N ALA A 233 21.64 7.16 0.34
CA ALA A 233 21.29 5.88 0.98
C ALA A 233 20.94 4.80 -0.05
N PRO A 234 21.00 3.50 0.29
CA PRO A 234 20.61 2.43 -0.64
C PRO A 234 19.16 2.54 -1.12
N CYS A 235 18.25 2.91 -0.22
CA CYS A 235 16.82 3.16 -0.45
C CYS A 235 16.30 4.20 0.57
N CYS A 236 15.06 4.64 0.42
CA CYS A 236 14.41 5.49 1.41
C CYS A 236 13.90 4.64 2.58
N VAL A 237 13.98 5.16 3.81
CA VAL A 237 13.55 4.47 5.02
C VAL A 237 12.75 5.45 5.88
N PHE A 238 11.57 5.01 6.32
CA PHE A 238 10.68 5.75 7.20
C PHE A 238 10.55 5.01 8.54
N THR A 239 10.52 5.76 9.63
CA THR A 239 10.13 5.24 10.95
C THR A 239 8.74 5.75 11.27
N VAL A 240 7.87 4.86 11.76
CA VAL A 240 6.47 5.16 12.11
C VAL A 240 6.29 5.03 13.62
N GLU A 241 5.70 6.05 14.23
CA GLU A 241 5.51 6.16 15.67
C GLU A 241 4.12 6.75 15.97
N ARG A 242 3.56 6.40 17.14
CA ARG A 242 2.31 6.99 17.64
C ARG A 242 2.52 8.49 17.91
N VAL A 243 1.46 9.28 17.71
CA VAL A 243 1.44 10.72 18.02
C VAL A 243 1.18 10.96 19.50
#